data_AF-A0A6V7TTY1-F1
#
_entry.id   AF-A0A6V7TTY1-F1
#
_cell.length_a   1.000
_cell.length_b   1.000
_cell.length_c   1.000
_cell.angle_alpha   90.00
_cell.angle_beta   90.00
_cell.angle_gamma   90.00
#
_symmetry.space_group_name_H-M   'P 1'
#
loop_
_entity.id
_entity.type
_entity.pdbx_description
1 polymer ?
#
loop_
_entity_poly.entity_id
_entity_poly.type
_entity_poly.pdbx_seq_one_letter_code
_entity_poly.pdbx_strand_id
1 'polypeptide(L)'
;MQQLYQDVLKAILILDQDGKRILGKYYDKQILATEKEQSAFEKNLFQKTHKANAEIILFDGFICVYRSNVDLFFYVIGSCNENELILQSVLNCFYEDFYKNASNMDESKSVQQQKQRKQTKNKIERRISKGRRIRYVEIEKLVNFFPAVPERIPWSHERRDELFKSLFV
;
A
#
# COMPACT_ATOMS: atom_id res chain seq x y z
N MET A 1 30.83 17.69 -11.23
CA MET A 1 29.68 17.91 -10.31
C MET A 1 29.00 16.60 -9.91
N GLN A 2 28.54 15.74 -10.84
CA GLN A 2 27.93 14.45 -10.47
C GLN A 2 28.91 13.46 -9.81
N GLN A 3 30.19 13.46 -10.20
CA GLN A 3 31.19 12.56 -9.63
C GLN A 3 31.54 12.85 -8.16
N LEU A 4 31.47 14.11 -7.72
CA LEU A 4 31.79 14.50 -6.34
C LEU A 4 30.76 14.00 -5.31
N TYR A 5 29.52 13.75 -5.74
CA TYR A 5 28.47 13.23 -4.84
C TYR A 5 28.53 11.70 -4.68
N GLN A 6 29.20 11.01 -5.62
CA GLN A 6 29.41 9.56 -5.58
C GLN A 6 30.50 9.15 -4.58
N ASP A 7 31.27 10.10 -4.06
CA ASP A 7 32.32 9.79 -3.09
C ASP A 7 31.78 9.58 -1.67
N VAL A 8 30.70 10.29 -1.31
CA VAL A 8 30.09 10.24 0.03
C VAL A 8 29.35 8.93 0.28
N LEU A 9 28.52 8.52 -0.69
CA LEU A 9 27.71 7.30 -0.60
C LEU A 9 28.32 6.18 -1.42
N LYS A 10 28.71 5.11 -0.74
CA LYS A 10 29.27 3.92 -1.37
C LYS A 10 28.18 2.92 -1.75
N ALA A 11 27.20 2.70 -0.88
CA ALA A 11 26.08 1.79 -1.17
C ALA A 11 24.83 2.06 -0.33
N ILE A 12 23.68 1.62 -0.85
CA ILE A 12 22.39 1.56 -0.14
C ILE A 12 21.83 0.14 -0.28
N LEU A 13 21.47 -0.48 0.84
CA LEU A 13 21.01 -1.87 0.88
C LEU A 13 19.71 -1.99 1.67
N ILE A 14 18.86 -2.92 1.24
CA ILE A 14 17.72 -3.41 2.00
C ILE A 14 17.86 -4.92 2.11
N LEU A 15 17.92 -5.42 3.34
CA LEU A 15 17.97 -6.84 3.63
C LEU A 15 16.69 -7.28 4.34
N ASP A 16 16.31 -8.53 4.13
CA ASP A 16 15.25 -9.22 4.84
C ASP A 16 15.72 -9.72 6.23
N GLN A 17 14.81 -10.28 7.02
CA GLN A 17 15.07 -10.89 8.33
C GLN A 17 16.06 -12.05 8.30
N ASP A 18 16.26 -12.68 7.14
CA ASP A 18 17.24 -13.75 6.94
C ASP A 18 18.60 -13.24 6.44
N GLY A 19 18.77 -11.92 6.33
CA GLY A 19 19.97 -11.30 5.74
C GLY A 19 20.06 -11.47 4.22
N LYS A 20 18.95 -11.81 3.57
CA LYS A 20 18.87 -11.91 2.11
C LYS A 20 18.64 -10.53 1.49
N ARG A 21 19.35 -10.23 0.41
CA ARG A 21 19.21 -8.97 -0.33
C ARG A 21 17.83 -8.86 -0.98
N ILE A 22 17.11 -7.79 -0.63
CA ILE A 22 15.91 -7.32 -1.33
C ILE A 22 16.33 -6.26 -2.36
N LEU A 23 17.15 -5.29 -1.92
CA LEU A 23 17.70 -4.23 -2.76
C LEU A 23 19.17 -4.05 -2.41
N GLY A 24 20.03 -3.91 -3.42
CA GLY A 24 21.43 -3.54 -3.21
C GLY A 24 21.92 -2.66 -4.34
N LYS A 25 22.20 -1.39 -4.03
CA LYS A 25 22.74 -0.43 -4.98
C LYS A 25 24.12 0.00 -4.53
N TYR A 26 25.14 -0.43 -5.27
CA TYR A 26 26.53 -0.02 -5.07
C TYR A 26 26.87 1.07 -6.09
N TYR A 27 27.35 2.20 -5.59
CA TYR A 27 27.68 3.37 -6.42
C TYR A 27 29.14 3.38 -6.83
N ASP A 28 30.00 2.75 -6.03
CA ASP A 28 31.43 2.60 -6.31
C ASP A 28 31.70 1.24 -6.94
N LYS A 29 32.13 1.25 -8.21
CA LYS A 29 32.41 0.03 -8.98
C LYS A 29 33.78 -0.56 -8.67
N GLN A 30 34.66 0.14 -7.97
CA GLN A 30 36.03 -0.31 -7.73
C GLN A 30 36.18 -1.13 -6.44
N ILE A 31 35.36 -0.84 -5.43
CA ILE A 31 35.51 -1.42 -4.08
C ILE A 31 34.74 -2.75 -3.93
N LEU A 32 33.60 -2.91 -4.60
CA LEU A 32 32.75 -4.11 -4.53
C LEU A 32 32.23 -4.51 -5.92
N ALA A 33 33.16 -4.82 -6.83
CA ALA A 33 32.85 -5.10 -8.24
C ALA A 33 32.12 -6.44 -8.43
N THR A 34 32.43 -7.45 -7.60
CA THR A 34 31.92 -8.81 -7.79
C THR A 34 30.72 -9.11 -6.91
N GLU A 35 29.69 -9.75 -7.46
CA GLU A 35 28.47 -10.11 -6.72
C GLU A 35 28.74 -11.06 -5.54
N LYS A 36 29.76 -11.92 -5.65
CA LYS A 36 30.22 -12.77 -4.53
C LYS A 36 30.75 -11.96 -3.35
N GLU A 37 31.53 -10.90 -3.62
CA GLU A 37 32.10 -10.03 -2.58
C GLU A 37 30.99 -9.24 -1.89
N GLN A 38 30.06 -8.71 -2.67
CA GLN A 38 28.89 -8.00 -2.13
C GLN A 38 28.04 -8.91 -1.23
N SER A 39 27.78 -10.16 -1.65
CA SER A 39 27.00 -11.11 -0.84
C SER A 39 27.73 -11.53 0.44
N ALA A 40 29.06 -11.69 0.39
CA ALA A 40 29.87 -11.96 1.58
C ALA A 40 29.84 -10.77 2.55
N PHE A 41 30.00 -9.56 2.04
CA PHE A 41 29.92 -8.32 2.82
C PHE A 41 28.56 -8.18 3.51
N GLU A 42 27.46 -8.38 2.78
CA GLU A 42 26.09 -8.29 3.32
C GLU A 42 25.83 -9.29 4.44
N LYS A 43 26.26 -10.55 4.26
CA LYS A 43 26.11 -11.57 5.31
C LYS A 43 26.86 -11.19 6.58
N ASN A 44 28.09 -10.70 6.43
CA ASN A 44 28.91 -10.30 7.57
C ASN A 44 28.36 -9.04 8.25
N LEU A 45 27.86 -8.08 7.48
CA LEU A 45 27.21 -6.88 8.00
C LEU A 45 25.97 -7.26 8.80
N PHE A 46 25.09 -8.07 8.21
CA PHE A 46 23.85 -8.52 8.85
C PHE A 46 24.09 -9.30 10.15
N GLN A 47 25.11 -10.18 10.18
CA GLN A 47 25.46 -10.91 11.40
C GLN A 47 25.83 -9.99 12.57
N LYS A 48 26.45 -8.83 12.28
CA LYS A 48 26.85 -7.86 13.30
C LYS A 48 25.70 -6.94 13.72
N THR A 49 24.79 -6.63 12.82
CA THR A 49 23.72 -5.64 13.05
C THR A 49 22.40 -6.26 13.52
N HIS A 50 22.09 -7.50 13.15
CA HIS A 50 20.80 -8.14 13.48
C HIS A 50 20.49 -8.18 14.98
N LYS A 51 21.51 -8.35 15.83
CA LYS A 51 21.34 -8.43 17.30
C LYS A 51 21.70 -7.13 18.03
N ALA A 52 22.17 -6.12 17.31
CA ALA A 52 22.68 -4.90 17.89
C ALA A 52 21.63 -3.79 17.83
N ASN A 53 21.30 -3.22 18.99
CA ASN A 53 20.43 -2.03 19.13
C ASN A 53 21.23 -0.73 18.85
N ALA A 54 22.08 -0.74 17.84
CA ALA A 54 22.80 0.45 17.39
C ALA A 54 22.19 0.97 16.09
N GLU A 55 22.43 2.24 15.79
CA GLU A 55 22.04 2.85 14.51
C GLU A 55 23.24 3.02 13.57
N ILE A 56 24.47 2.94 14.11
CA ILE A 56 25.71 3.21 13.39
C ILE A 56 26.75 2.15 13.76
N ILE A 57 27.47 1.64 12.77
CA ILE A 57 28.58 0.71 12.95
C ILE A 57 29.70 1.01 11.96
N LEU A 58 30.95 0.94 12.43
CA LEU A 58 32.11 0.91 11.56
C LEU A 58 32.40 -0.53 11.16
N PHE A 59 32.34 -0.84 9.86
CA PHE A 59 32.56 -2.18 9.34
C PHE A 59 33.42 -2.15 8.08
N ASP A 60 34.51 -2.91 8.10
CA ASP A 60 35.44 -3.05 6.96
C ASP A 60 35.99 -1.72 6.42
N GLY A 61 36.21 -0.76 7.31
CA GLY A 61 36.65 0.59 6.93
C GLY A 61 35.56 1.46 6.31
N PHE A 62 34.29 1.06 6.41
CA PHE A 62 33.13 1.86 6.02
C PHE A 62 32.28 2.22 7.23
N ILE A 63 31.70 3.42 7.19
CA ILE A 63 30.66 3.81 8.13
C ILE A 63 29.34 3.32 7.59
N CYS A 64 28.71 2.40 8.32
CA CYS A 64 27.42 1.83 8.00
C CYS A 64 26.39 2.37 8.98
N VAL A 65 25.45 3.14 8.47
CA VAL A 65 24.30 3.61 9.21
C VAL A 65 23.11 2.73 8.86
N TYR A 66 22.39 2.25 9.86
CA TYR A 66 21.33 1.29 9.65
C TYR A 66 20.14 1.50 10.57
N ARG A 67 18.98 1.06 10.09
CA ARG A 67 17.72 1.08 10.84
C ARG A 67 16.97 -0.21 10.54
N SER A 68 16.55 -0.89 11.60
CA SER A 68 15.72 -2.09 11.50
C SER A 68 14.25 -1.75 11.77
N ASN A 69 13.34 -2.44 11.08
CA ASN A 69 11.91 -2.41 11.37
C ASN A 69 11.33 -3.80 11.09
N VAL A 70 10.89 -4.47 12.15
CA VAL A 70 10.30 -5.82 12.15
C VAL A 70 11.10 -6.79 11.28
N ASP A 71 10.78 -6.89 9.99
CA ASP A 71 11.40 -7.85 9.06
C ASP A 71 12.38 -7.19 8.05
N LEU A 72 12.45 -5.85 7.99
CA LEU A 72 13.27 -5.12 7.03
C LEU A 72 14.42 -4.38 7.68
N PHE A 73 15.60 -4.50 7.08
CA PHE A 73 16.81 -3.83 7.52
C PHE A 73 17.31 -2.90 6.42
N PHE A 74 17.37 -1.60 6.74
CA PHE A 74 17.84 -0.55 5.84
C PHE A 74 19.28 -0.19 6.20
N TYR A 75 20.15 -0.13 5.19
CA TYR A 75 21.56 0.22 5.35
C TYR A 75 21.96 1.31 4.37
N VAL A 76 22.70 2.28 4.87
CA VAL A 76 23.40 3.32 4.10
C VAL A 76 24.88 3.24 4.45
N ILE A 77 25.72 3.10 3.43
CA ILE A 77 27.15 2.86 3.58
C ILE A 77 27.91 4.04 3.00
N GLY A 78 28.76 4.65 3.81
CA GLY A 78 29.67 5.73 3.43
C GLY A 78 31.13 5.36 3.70
N SER A 79 32.03 6.22 3.23
CA SER A 79 33.47 6.09 3.51
C SER A 79 33.77 6.32 5.01
N CYS A 80 34.93 5.86 5.49
CA CYS A 80 35.35 6.05 6.89
C CYS A 80 35.54 7.50 7.34
N ASN A 81 35.70 8.43 6.39
CA ASN A 81 35.99 9.84 6.67
C ASN A 81 34.75 10.74 6.49
N GLU A 82 33.58 10.17 6.20
CA GLU A 82 32.36 10.93 5.97
C GLU A 82 31.63 11.23 7.28
N ASN A 83 30.84 12.30 7.27
CA ASN A 83 30.03 12.68 8.42
C ASN A 83 28.81 11.74 8.56
N GLU A 84 28.71 11.03 9.69
CA GLU A 84 27.64 10.07 9.92
C GLU A 84 26.25 10.72 9.95
N LEU A 85 26.15 11.99 10.36
CA LEU A 85 24.88 12.73 10.39
C LEU A 85 24.29 12.92 9.00
N ILE A 86 25.13 13.04 7.97
CA ILE A 86 24.68 13.14 6.58
C ILE A 86 24.09 11.80 6.15
N LEU A 87 24.78 10.70 6.45
CA LEU A 87 24.32 9.34 6.14
C LEU A 87 23.02 9.01 6.87
N GLN A 88 22.89 9.40 8.15
CA GLN A 88 21.67 9.28 8.95
C GLN A 88 20.52 10.07 8.33
N SER A 89 20.78 11.29 7.84
CA SER A 89 19.76 12.12 7.18
C SER A 89 19.25 11.47 5.89
N VAL A 90 20.16 10.88 5.09
CA VAL A 90 19.80 10.11 3.89
C VAL A 90 18.97 8.89 4.24
N LEU A 91 19.39 8.12 5.25
CA LEU A 91 18.65 6.94 5.71
C LEU A 91 17.24 7.30 6.18
N ASN A 92 17.11 8.36 6.98
CA ASN A 92 15.81 8.82 7.48
C ASN A 92 14.89 9.26 6.34
N CYS A 93 15.40 10.05 5.39
CA CYS A 93 14.63 10.46 4.21
C CYS A 93 14.13 9.25 3.41
N PHE A 94 15.05 8.30 3.12
CA PHE A 94 14.73 7.09 2.38
C PHE A 94 13.71 6.21 3.09
N TYR A 95 13.88 6.03 4.40
CA TYR A 95 12.98 5.27 5.24
C TYR A 95 11.58 5.89 5.22
N GLU A 96 11.45 7.16 5.59
CA GLU A 96 10.14 7.85 5.65
C GLU A 96 9.39 7.79 4.32
N ASP A 97 10.08 8.01 3.20
CA ASP A 97 9.48 7.93 1.88
C ASP A 97 9.08 6.51 1.49
N PHE A 98 9.86 5.50 1.88
CA PHE A 98 9.48 4.09 1.69
C PHE A 98 8.19 3.74 2.44
N TYR A 99 8.06 4.16 3.70
CA TYR A 99 6.86 3.89 4.51
C TYR A 99 5.63 4.63 3.98
N LYS A 100 5.75 5.92 3.62
CA LYS A 100 4.65 6.69 3.02
C LYS A 100 4.13 6.04 1.74
N ASN A 101 5.04 5.56 0.89
CA ASN A 101 4.65 4.90 -0.35
C ASN A 101 4.01 3.52 -0.10
N ALA A 102 4.49 2.78 0.90
CA ALA A 102 3.90 1.51 1.31
C ALA A 102 2.46 1.69 1.82
N SER A 103 2.19 2.70 2.67
CA SER A 103 0.84 2.98 3.19
C SER A 103 -0.13 3.40 2.08
N ASN A 104 0.31 4.23 1.13
CA ASN A 104 -0.51 4.65 -0.02
C ASN A 104 -0.87 3.48 -0.94
N MET A 105 -0.01 2.45 -0.99
CA MET A 105 -0.26 1.23 -1.77
C MET A 105 -1.41 0.39 -1.18
N ASP A 106 -1.54 0.32 0.13
CA ASP A 106 -2.61 -0.45 0.79
C ASP A 106 -3.97 0.24 0.66
N GLU A 107 -4.00 1.57 0.70
CA GLU A 107 -5.20 2.36 0.40
C GLU A 107 -5.63 2.19 -1.06
N SER A 108 -4.69 2.23 -2.00
CA SER A 108 -4.98 2.06 -3.42
C SER A 108 -5.52 0.67 -3.75
N LYS A 109 -4.96 -0.39 -3.13
CA LYS A 109 -5.43 -1.78 -3.29
C LYS A 109 -6.81 -1.99 -2.68
N SER A 110 -7.07 -1.46 -1.48
CA SER A 110 -8.38 -1.60 -0.81
C SER A 110 -9.49 -0.86 -1.55
N VAL A 111 -9.22 0.34 -2.06
CA VAL A 111 -10.16 1.10 -2.91
C VAL A 111 -10.42 0.39 -4.24
N GLN A 112 -9.41 -0.21 -4.88
CA GLN A 112 -9.57 -0.98 -6.11
C GLN A 112 -10.37 -2.28 -5.88
N GLN A 113 -10.12 -3.00 -4.78
CA GLN A 113 -10.86 -4.21 -4.45
C GLN A 113 -12.34 -3.90 -4.15
N GLN A 114 -12.64 -2.76 -3.49
CA GLN A 114 -14.00 -2.28 -3.32
C GLN A 114 -14.67 -1.89 -4.65
N LYS A 115 -13.94 -1.27 -5.59
CA LYS A 115 -14.44 -0.98 -6.95
C LYS A 115 -14.75 -2.27 -7.72
N GLN A 116 -13.89 -3.29 -7.65
CA GLN A 116 -14.12 -4.59 -8.27
C GLN A 116 -15.32 -5.33 -7.64
N ARG A 117 -15.47 -5.30 -6.30
CA ARG A 117 -16.65 -5.82 -5.58
C ARG A 117 -17.95 -5.10 -5.95
N LYS A 118 -17.91 -3.79 -6.21
CA LYS A 118 -19.06 -3.02 -6.70
C LYS A 118 -19.41 -3.38 -8.15
N GLN A 119 -18.42 -3.62 -9.01
CA GLN A 119 -18.63 -4.02 -10.40
C GLN A 119 -19.20 -5.45 -10.54
N THR A 120 -18.76 -6.40 -9.72
CA THR A 120 -19.33 -7.76 -9.70
C THR A 120 -20.77 -7.79 -9.19
N LYS A 121 -21.15 -6.86 -8.29
CA LYS A 121 -22.54 -6.71 -7.82
C LYS A 121 -23.49 -6.11 -8.88
N ASN A 122 -22.99 -5.50 -9.94
CA ASN A 122 -23.82 -4.91 -11.00
C ASN A 122 -24.29 -5.92 -12.07
N LYS A 123 -23.84 -7.18 -12.02
CA LYS A 123 -24.33 -8.24 -12.90
C LYS A 123 -25.31 -9.15 -12.16
N ILE A 124 -26.48 -8.61 -11.82
CA ILE A 124 -27.63 -9.44 -11.46
C ILE A 124 -28.16 -10.05 -12.77
N GLU A 125 -28.00 -11.36 -12.94
CA GLU A 125 -28.54 -12.06 -14.11
C GLU A 125 -30.07 -11.98 -14.14
N ARG A 126 -30.62 -11.20 -15.07
CA ARG A 126 -32.07 -11.18 -15.38
C ARG A 126 -32.52 -12.40 -16.21
N ARG A 127 -31.69 -13.45 -16.32
CA ARG A 127 -32.00 -14.65 -17.11
C ARG A 127 -32.93 -15.64 -16.39
N ILE A 128 -33.13 -15.50 -15.08
CA ILE A 128 -34.04 -16.37 -14.29
C ILE A 128 -35.52 -15.95 -14.36
N SER A 129 -35.87 -14.84 -15.04
CA SER A 129 -37.28 -14.43 -15.21
C SER A 129 -37.80 -14.53 -16.65
N LYS A 130 -36.94 -14.59 -17.67
CA LYS A 130 -37.37 -14.78 -19.07
C LYS A 130 -37.53 -16.26 -19.38
N GLY A 131 -38.64 -16.86 -18.95
CA GLY A 131 -38.99 -18.22 -19.36
C GLY A 131 -40.02 -18.94 -18.49
N ARG A 132 -40.34 -18.44 -17.29
CA ARG A 132 -41.49 -18.98 -16.55
C ARG A 132 -42.76 -18.28 -17.03
N ARG A 133 -43.52 -18.96 -17.91
CA ARG A 133 -44.92 -18.61 -18.15
C ARG A 133 -45.67 -18.81 -16.84
N ILE A 134 -45.99 -17.70 -16.17
CA ILE A 134 -46.95 -17.70 -15.08
C ILE A 134 -48.25 -18.20 -15.68
N ARG A 135 -48.75 -19.36 -15.25
CA ARG A 135 -50.15 -19.72 -15.49
C ARG A 135 -50.95 -18.86 -14.54
N TYR A 136 -51.54 -17.78 -15.04
CA TYR A 136 -52.54 -17.05 -14.28
C TYR A 136 -53.70 -18.00 -14.05
N VAL A 137 -53.98 -18.31 -12.78
CA VAL A 137 -55.33 -18.75 -12.40
C VAL A 137 -56.09 -17.44 -12.27
N GLU A 138 -56.91 -17.14 -13.27
CA GLU A 138 -57.73 -15.93 -13.27
C GLU A 138 -58.73 -16.03 -12.12
N ILE A 139 -58.66 -15.09 -11.18
CA ILE A 139 -59.67 -14.98 -10.14
C ILE A 139 -60.80 -14.16 -10.76
N GLU A 140 -61.94 -14.78 -11.06
CA GLU A 140 -63.08 -14.12 -11.74
C GLU A 140 -63.48 -12.78 -11.10
N LYS A 141 -63.33 -12.67 -9.78
CA LYS A 141 -63.65 -11.46 -9.00
C LYS A 141 -62.77 -10.24 -9.34
N LEU A 142 -61.67 -10.44 -10.08
CA LEU A 142 -60.73 -9.39 -10.48
C LEU A 142 -60.83 -9.03 -11.97
N VAL A 143 -61.73 -9.68 -12.72
CA VAL A 143 -62.05 -9.29 -14.10
C VAL A 143 -62.71 -7.91 -14.04
N ASN A 144 -62.13 -6.93 -14.74
CA ASN A 144 -62.52 -5.50 -14.72
C ASN A 144 -62.22 -4.74 -13.42
N PHE A 145 -61.39 -5.28 -12.54
CA PHE A 145 -60.89 -4.50 -11.40
C PHE A 145 -59.87 -3.47 -11.88
N PHE A 146 -60.32 -2.24 -12.13
CA PHE A 146 -59.44 -1.09 -12.24
C PHE A 146 -59.19 -0.54 -10.83
N PRO A 147 -57.96 -0.62 -10.28
CA PRO A 147 -57.67 0.12 -9.06
C PRO A 147 -58.00 1.59 -9.31
N ALA A 148 -58.68 2.24 -8.35
CA ALA A 148 -58.98 3.67 -8.46
C ALA A 148 -57.70 4.40 -8.86
N VAL A 149 -57.76 5.17 -9.96
CA VAL A 149 -56.61 5.93 -10.45
C VAL A 149 -56.10 6.74 -9.27
N PRO A 150 -54.87 6.50 -8.78
CA PRO A 150 -54.39 7.18 -7.60
C PRO A 150 -54.33 8.66 -7.92
N GLU A 151 -55.14 9.45 -7.20
CA GLU A 151 -55.11 10.89 -7.30
C GLU A 151 -53.68 11.33 -6.95
N ARG A 152 -52.97 11.89 -7.94
CA ARG A 152 -51.63 12.42 -7.71
C ARG A 152 -51.79 13.73 -6.97
N ILE A 153 -51.95 13.65 -5.66
CA ILE A 153 -51.94 14.83 -4.80
C ILE A 153 -50.48 15.32 -4.77
N PRO A 154 -50.17 16.52 -5.31
CA PRO A 154 -48.83 17.07 -5.21
C PRO A 154 -48.55 17.40 -3.74
N TRP A 155 -47.55 16.76 -3.17
CA TRP A 155 -47.17 17.04 -1.80
C TRP A 155 -46.54 18.43 -1.71
N SER A 156 -47.15 19.32 -0.91
CA SER A 156 -46.51 20.58 -0.53
C SER A 156 -45.18 20.29 0.16
N HIS A 157 -44.22 21.21 0.01
CA HIS A 157 -42.91 21.08 0.67
C HIS A 157 -43.05 20.96 2.19
N GLU A 158 -43.98 21.72 2.78
CA GLU A 158 -44.28 21.67 4.22
C GLU A 158 -44.69 20.27 4.70
N ARG A 159 -45.59 19.60 3.97
CA ARG A 159 -46.04 18.24 4.31
C ARG A 159 -44.92 17.21 4.18
N ARG A 160 -44.01 17.40 3.22
CA ARG A 160 -42.83 16.52 3.06
C ARG A 160 -41.87 16.68 4.22
N ASP A 161 -41.64 17.90 4.67
CA ASP A 161 -40.73 18.20 5.78
C ASP A 161 -41.30 17.73 7.13
N GLU A 162 -42.61 17.86 7.36
CA GLU A 162 -43.28 17.28 8.53
C GLU A 162 -43.18 15.75 8.55
N LEU A 163 -43.46 15.09 7.42
CA LEU A 163 -43.32 13.64 7.31
C LEU A 163 -41.89 13.21 7.62
N PHE A 164 -40.90 13.89 7.03
CA PHE A 164 -39.49 13.60 7.27
C PHE A 164 -39.12 13.73 8.75
N LYS A 165 -39.55 14.80 9.42
CA LYS A 165 -39.32 14.98 10.86
C LYS A 165 -39.99 13.91 11.71
N SER A 166 -41.14 13.37 11.29
CA SER A 166 -41.84 12.31 12.02
C SER A 166 -41.20 10.94 11.86
N LEU A 167 -40.60 10.65 10.70
CA LEU A 167 -40.00 9.35 10.38
C LEU A 167 -38.55 9.22 10.86
N PHE A 168 -37.84 10.34 10.93
CA PHE A 168 -36.40 10.40 11.22
C PHE A 168 -36.11 11.24 12.47
N VAL A 169 -36.92 11.07 13.51
CA VAL A 169 -36.52 11.38 14.89
C VAL A 169 -35.32 10.52 15.26
#